data_AF-A0A2E2MD70-F1
#
_entry.id   AF-A0A2E2MD70-F1
#
_cell.length_a   1.000
_cell.length_b   1.000
_cell.length_c   1.000
_cell.angle_alpha   90.00
_cell.angle_beta   90.00
_cell.angle_gamma   90.00
#
_symmetry.space_group_name_H-M   'P 1'
#
loop_
_entity.id
_entity.type
_entity.pdbx_description
1 polymer ?
#
loop_
_entity_poly.entity_id
_entity_poly.type
_entity_poly.pdbx_seq_one_letter_code
_entity_poly.pdbx_strand_id
1 'polypeptide(L)'
;MSDAPFDPGRMAGGMYRLLPIAGSWPSRPVQGDTLSDPELDLVAETLFAALPKGAAWRSPDNAAFDRNSRLAAFWRSFAPVLAETYGRLFRLTQESTASTLDQSLEEWELEYGLPDPCFGETQTRTQRIRALLAKVRSTGIITKGDFVGLAASIGYTIEITEPLVFVTGFSRLGEPHGTGHAAHFFWRVHVTGRATKRFETGRGKSRTGIDSLLDISRATDLECLFRGLKPGWTRVIFDYS
;
A
#
# COMPACT_ATOMS: atom_id res chain seq x y z
N MET A 1 32.52 16.87 -3.64
CA MET A 1 31.55 16.59 -2.58
C MET A 1 31.38 15.09 -2.54
N SER A 2 32.09 14.47 -1.60
CA SER A 2 32.19 13.02 -1.42
C SER A 2 30.95 12.50 -0.72
N ASP A 3 30.23 11.58 -1.37
CA ASP A 3 29.15 10.83 -0.76
C ASP A 3 29.70 9.92 0.35
N ALA A 4 29.36 10.23 1.59
CA ALA A 4 29.67 9.36 2.72
C ALA A 4 28.68 8.17 2.74
N PRO A 5 29.13 6.93 3.04
CA PRO A 5 28.34 5.74 2.71
C PRO A 5 27.28 5.35 3.75
N PHE A 6 27.21 6.01 4.91
CA PHE A 6 26.29 5.62 5.98
C PHE A 6 25.86 6.83 6.82
N ASP A 7 24.64 7.29 6.60
CA ASP A 7 23.94 8.23 7.49
C ASP A 7 22.89 7.44 8.29
N PRO A 8 23.05 7.27 9.61
CA PRO A 8 22.13 6.52 10.46
C PRO A 8 20.81 7.30 10.60
N GLY A 9 19.89 7.02 9.68
CA GLY A 9 18.61 7.72 9.56
C GLY A 9 18.01 7.62 8.16
N ARG A 10 18.81 7.25 7.16
CA ARG A 10 18.31 6.93 5.81
C ARG A 10 17.65 5.56 5.81
N MET A 11 16.37 5.52 6.19
CA MET A 11 15.51 4.34 6.05
C MET A 11 15.47 3.92 4.57
N ALA A 12 15.73 2.64 4.30
CA ALA A 12 15.61 2.06 2.96
C ALA A 12 14.27 2.48 2.34
N GLY A 13 14.29 2.97 1.09
CA GLY A 13 13.12 3.56 0.41
C GLY A 13 11.88 2.65 0.31
N GLY A 14 11.97 1.38 0.71
CA GLY A 14 10.85 0.46 0.87
C GLY A 14 9.89 0.83 2.00
N MET A 15 10.39 1.23 3.18
CA MET A 15 9.52 1.53 4.35
C MET A 15 8.86 2.91 4.27
N TYR A 16 9.48 3.87 3.58
CA TYR A 16 8.90 5.20 3.36
C TYR A 16 7.52 5.17 2.66
N ARG A 17 7.19 4.08 1.94
CA ARG A 17 5.92 3.92 1.23
C ARG A 17 4.75 3.52 2.14
N LEU A 18 5.06 2.88 3.27
CA LEU A 18 4.09 2.50 4.30
C LEU A 18 3.87 3.62 5.32
N LEU A 19 4.83 4.54 5.44
CA LEU A 19 4.68 5.70 6.30
C LEU A 19 3.56 6.63 5.78
N PRO A 20 2.77 7.24 6.67
CA PRO A 20 1.67 8.13 6.29
C PRO A 20 2.12 9.40 5.53
N ILE A 21 3.42 9.71 5.49
CA ILE A 21 3.97 11.02 5.14
C ILE A 21 3.68 11.46 3.69
N ALA A 22 3.37 10.53 2.78
CA ALA A 22 3.02 10.85 1.40
C ALA A 22 1.50 10.98 1.21
N GLY A 23 1.05 12.17 0.79
CA GLY A 23 -0.36 12.52 0.58
C GLY A 23 -1.06 11.82 -0.60
N SER A 24 -0.36 10.97 -1.35
CA SER A 24 -0.93 10.10 -2.37
C SER A 24 -0.33 8.70 -2.26
N TRP A 25 -1.11 7.68 -2.61
CA TRP A 25 -0.61 6.31 -2.74
C TRP A 25 0.58 6.29 -3.70
N PRO A 26 1.80 5.88 -3.28
CA PRO A 26 2.90 5.74 -4.21
C PRO A 26 2.51 4.72 -5.28
N SER A 27 2.90 4.96 -6.53
CA SER A 27 2.66 3.99 -7.60
C SER A 27 3.27 2.64 -7.21
N ARG A 28 2.54 1.56 -7.51
CA ARG A 28 3.05 0.20 -7.31
C ARG A 28 4.43 0.10 -7.97
N PRO A 29 5.48 -0.31 -7.24
CA PRO A 29 6.77 -0.51 -7.87
C PRO A 29 6.61 -1.59 -8.94
N VAL A 30 7.26 -1.38 -10.10
CA VAL A 30 7.35 -2.44 -11.10
C VAL A 30 8.23 -3.52 -10.49
N GLN A 31 7.59 -4.64 -10.11
CA GLN A 31 8.28 -5.78 -9.51
C GLN A 31 8.52 -6.90 -10.52
N GLY A 32 7.91 -6.79 -11.71
CA GLY A 32 8.02 -7.79 -12.76
C GLY A 32 9.30 -7.64 -13.58
N ASP A 33 9.95 -8.76 -13.84
CA ASP A 33 11.05 -8.94 -14.76
C ASP A 33 10.77 -10.10 -15.74
N THR A 34 11.77 -10.51 -16.53
CA THR A 34 11.63 -11.64 -17.48
C THR A 34 11.33 -12.97 -16.79
N LEU A 35 11.70 -13.14 -15.52
CA LEU A 35 11.42 -14.36 -14.78
C LEU A 35 9.99 -14.38 -14.26
N SER A 36 9.38 -13.21 -14.05
CA SER A 36 8.03 -13.07 -13.53
C SER A 36 6.94 -13.64 -14.45
N ASP A 37 7.21 -13.70 -15.75
CA ASP A 37 6.38 -14.35 -16.78
C ASP A 37 7.30 -14.95 -17.87
N PRO A 38 7.92 -16.11 -17.60
CA PRO A 38 9.01 -16.60 -18.42
C PRO A 38 8.47 -17.21 -19.72
N GLU A 39 9.14 -16.88 -20.83
CA GLU A 39 8.82 -17.47 -22.13
C GLU A 39 9.09 -18.99 -22.12
N LEU A 40 8.22 -19.75 -22.79
CA LEU A 40 8.27 -21.21 -22.83
C LEU A 40 9.61 -21.76 -23.31
N ASP A 41 10.22 -21.11 -24.30
CA ASP A 41 11.52 -21.50 -24.85
C ASP A 41 12.64 -21.33 -23.83
N LEU A 42 12.62 -20.23 -23.06
CA LEU A 42 13.60 -19.98 -22.02
C LEU A 42 13.51 -21.02 -20.91
N VAL A 43 12.29 -21.38 -20.50
CA VAL A 43 12.07 -22.46 -19.52
C VAL A 43 12.57 -23.80 -20.05
N ALA A 44 12.28 -24.13 -21.31
CA ALA A 44 12.75 -25.39 -21.92
C ALA A 44 14.29 -25.48 -21.96
N GLU A 45 14.98 -24.39 -22.30
CA GLU A 45 16.45 -24.37 -22.30
C GLU A 45 17.03 -24.53 -20.88
N THR A 46 16.43 -23.92 -19.87
CA THR A 46 16.87 -24.13 -18.47
C THR A 46 16.68 -25.58 -18.01
N LEU A 47 15.61 -26.25 -18.46
CA LEU A 47 15.39 -27.67 -18.19
C LEU A 47 16.48 -28.53 -18.84
N PHE A 48 16.81 -28.27 -20.11
CA PHE A 48 17.87 -29.00 -20.80
C PHE A 48 19.23 -28.81 -20.13
N ALA A 49 19.53 -27.60 -19.65
CA ALA A 49 20.75 -27.30 -18.91
C ALA A 49 20.82 -27.99 -17.53
N ALA A 50 19.67 -28.28 -16.91
CA ALA A 50 19.59 -28.97 -15.62
C ALA A 50 19.73 -30.50 -15.72
N LEU A 51 19.67 -31.07 -16.93
CA LEU A 51 19.87 -32.51 -17.12
C LEU A 51 21.32 -32.92 -16.81
N PRO A 52 21.55 -34.11 -16.23
CA PRO A 52 22.90 -34.62 -16.06
C PRO A 52 23.63 -34.75 -17.40
N LYS A 53 24.96 -34.65 -17.39
CA LYS A 53 25.79 -34.85 -18.58
C LYS A 53 26.00 -36.33 -18.88
N GLY A 54 26.28 -36.66 -20.15
CA GLY A 54 26.69 -37.99 -20.60
C GLY A 54 25.83 -38.57 -21.72
N ALA A 55 26.28 -39.70 -22.28
CA ALA A 55 25.63 -40.34 -23.43
C ALA A 55 24.15 -40.73 -23.17
N ALA A 56 23.83 -41.15 -21.93
CA ALA A 56 22.46 -41.48 -21.53
C ALA A 56 21.51 -40.27 -21.65
N TRP A 57 22.03 -39.05 -21.49
CA TRP A 57 21.30 -37.79 -21.58
C TRP A 57 21.54 -37.05 -22.90
N ARG A 58 22.04 -37.75 -23.92
CA ARG A 58 22.35 -37.20 -25.24
C ARG A 58 23.35 -36.05 -25.24
N SER A 59 24.29 -36.07 -24.29
CA SER A 59 25.48 -35.21 -24.25
C SER A 59 26.76 -36.05 -24.12
N PRO A 60 27.06 -36.95 -25.10
CA PRO A 60 28.31 -37.70 -25.09
C PRO A 60 29.51 -36.74 -25.16
N ASP A 61 30.59 -37.04 -24.45
CA ASP A 61 31.84 -36.27 -24.46
C ASP A 61 31.66 -34.76 -24.19
N ASN A 62 30.68 -34.38 -23.36
CA ASN A 62 30.28 -32.99 -23.10
C ASN A 62 29.79 -32.22 -24.34
N ALA A 63 29.32 -32.90 -25.38
CA ALA A 63 28.63 -32.26 -26.50
C ALA A 63 27.35 -31.54 -26.04
N ALA A 64 26.95 -30.52 -26.81
CA ALA A 64 25.70 -29.80 -26.58
C ALA A 64 24.49 -30.75 -26.67
N PHE A 65 23.47 -30.48 -25.86
CA PHE A 65 22.24 -31.28 -25.83
C PHE A 65 21.48 -31.17 -27.16
N ASP A 66 21.07 -32.31 -27.71
CA ASP A 66 20.29 -32.40 -28.95
C ASP A 66 18.83 -31.98 -28.74
N ARG A 67 18.52 -30.73 -29.12
CA ARG A 67 17.19 -30.10 -29.02
C ARG A 67 16.10 -30.76 -29.88
N ASN A 68 16.46 -31.52 -30.91
CA ASN A 68 15.50 -32.18 -31.81
C ASN A 68 15.20 -33.63 -31.41
N SER A 69 15.75 -34.08 -30.29
CA SER A 69 15.57 -35.45 -29.81
C SER A 69 14.18 -35.70 -29.21
N ARG A 70 13.74 -36.96 -29.18
CA ARG A 70 12.53 -37.37 -28.43
C ARG A 70 12.62 -37.06 -26.93
N LEU A 71 13.84 -37.08 -26.38
CA LEU A 71 14.10 -36.70 -24.99
C LEU A 71 13.86 -35.20 -24.79
N ALA A 72 14.33 -34.35 -25.71
CA ALA A 72 14.05 -32.92 -25.70
C ALA A 72 12.56 -32.62 -25.82
N ALA A 73 11.86 -33.31 -26.72
CA ALA A 73 10.40 -33.18 -26.87
C ALA A 73 9.64 -33.58 -25.59
N PHE A 74 10.07 -34.66 -24.92
CA PHE A 74 9.53 -35.07 -23.63
C PHE A 74 9.72 -33.99 -22.56
N TRP A 75 10.94 -33.50 -22.36
CA TRP A 75 11.20 -32.46 -21.34
C TRP A 75 10.52 -31.13 -21.67
N ARG A 76 10.45 -30.75 -22.95
CA ARG A 76 9.74 -29.55 -23.40
C ARG A 76 8.25 -29.59 -23.06
N SER A 77 7.63 -30.77 -22.98
CA SER A 77 6.23 -30.90 -22.57
C SER A 77 5.96 -30.44 -21.12
N PHE A 78 6.98 -30.41 -20.26
CA PHE A 78 6.86 -29.90 -18.89
C PHE A 78 7.03 -28.38 -18.78
N ALA A 79 7.63 -27.74 -19.80
CA ALA A 79 7.91 -26.31 -19.77
C ALA A 79 6.67 -25.43 -19.55
N PRO A 80 5.49 -25.70 -20.16
CA PRO A 80 4.28 -24.91 -19.90
C PRO A 80 3.81 -24.95 -18.43
N VAL A 81 3.86 -26.13 -17.81
CA VAL A 81 3.45 -26.30 -16.40
C VAL A 81 4.39 -25.54 -15.48
N LEU A 82 5.70 -25.58 -15.76
CA LEU A 82 6.68 -24.83 -14.97
C LEU A 82 6.57 -23.32 -15.18
N ALA A 83 6.38 -22.86 -16.42
CA ALA A 83 6.17 -21.44 -16.71
C ALA A 83 4.93 -20.91 -15.98
N GLU A 84 3.81 -21.63 -16.04
CA GLU A 84 2.59 -21.27 -15.32
C GLU A 84 2.80 -21.27 -13.80
N THR A 85 3.46 -22.31 -13.27
CA THR A 85 3.74 -22.43 -11.84
C THR A 85 4.62 -21.26 -11.37
N TYR A 86 5.64 -20.91 -12.12
CA TYR A 86 6.54 -19.79 -11.81
C TYR A 86 5.77 -18.46 -11.81
N GLY A 87 4.94 -18.21 -12.84
CA GLY A 87 4.10 -17.01 -12.89
C GLY A 87 3.10 -16.93 -11.73
N ARG A 88 2.54 -18.06 -11.27
CA ARG A 88 1.68 -18.11 -10.08
C ARG A 88 2.45 -17.83 -8.79
N LEU A 89 3.64 -18.41 -8.63
CA LEU A 89 4.51 -18.14 -7.48
C LEU A 89 4.88 -16.65 -7.40
N PHE A 90 5.22 -16.02 -8.53
CA PHE A 90 5.48 -14.59 -8.56
C PHE A 90 4.26 -13.77 -8.13
N ARG A 91 3.05 -14.08 -8.63
CA ARG A 91 1.82 -13.40 -8.19
C ARG A 91 1.58 -13.58 -6.69
N LEU A 92 1.85 -14.76 -6.13
CA LEU A 92 1.76 -15.00 -4.69
C LEU A 92 2.69 -14.09 -3.89
N THR A 93 3.91 -13.81 -4.39
CA THR A 93 4.80 -12.85 -3.71
C THR A 93 4.21 -11.43 -3.67
N GLN A 94 3.39 -11.05 -4.65
CA GLN A 94 2.70 -9.76 -4.66
C GLN A 94 1.59 -9.67 -3.60
N GLU A 95 1.03 -10.79 -3.16
CA GLU A 95 0.02 -10.82 -2.10
C GLU A 95 0.60 -10.51 -0.70
N SER A 96 1.93 -10.51 -0.55
CA SER A 96 2.60 -10.22 0.73
C SER A 96 2.43 -8.79 1.24
N THR A 97 2.02 -7.85 0.37
CA THR A 97 1.85 -6.44 0.73
C THR A 97 0.49 -5.94 0.29
N ALA A 98 -0.19 -5.19 1.18
CA ALA A 98 -1.52 -4.64 0.93
C ALA A 98 -1.62 -3.79 -0.35
N SER A 99 -0.52 -3.17 -0.79
CA SER A 99 -0.49 -2.34 -2.01
C SER A 99 -0.43 -3.13 -3.31
N THR A 100 0.00 -4.40 -3.26
CA THR A 100 0.26 -5.23 -4.44
C THR A 100 -0.68 -6.42 -4.56
N LEU A 101 -1.45 -6.74 -3.53
CA LEU A 101 -2.44 -7.83 -3.54
C LEU A 101 -3.42 -7.74 -4.73
N ASP A 102 -3.89 -8.91 -5.16
CA ASP A 102 -4.90 -9.08 -6.19
C ASP A 102 -5.91 -10.14 -5.78
N GLN A 103 -5.48 -11.31 -5.34
CA GLN A 103 -6.36 -12.45 -5.06
C GLN A 103 -6.77 -12.57 -3.60
N SER A 104 -5.91 -12.19 -2.64
CA SER A 104 -6.14 -12.43 -1.21
C SER A 104 -6.87 -11.28 -0.48
N LEU A 105 -7.65 -10.44 -1.17
CA LEU A 105 -8.27 -9.26 -0.57
C LEU A 105 -9.17 -9.61 0.64
N GLU A 106 -9.93 -10.69 0.55
CA GLU A 106 -10.88 -11.10 1.60
C GLU A 106 -10.17 -11.53 2.89
N GLU A 107 -9.05 -12.22 2.78
CA GLU A 107 -8.24 -12.66 3.93
C GLU A 107 -7.65 -11.46 4.68
N TRP A 108 -7.13 -10.48 3.93
CA TRP A 108 -6.61 -9.24 4.49
C TRP A 108 -7.71 -8.41 5.17
N GLU A 109 -8.91 -8.36 4.59
CA GLU A 109 -10.02 -7.64 5.20
C GLU A 109 -10.43 -8.26 6.55
N LEU A 110 -10.47 -9.59 6.63
CA LEU A 110 -10.75 -10.28 7.88
C LEU A 110 -9.69 -9.99 8.96
N GLU A 111 -8.41 -10.00 8.59
CA GLU A 111 -7.31 -9.70 9.53
C GLU A 111 -7.38 -8.26 10.07
N TYR A 112 -7.72 -7.29 9.21
CA TYR A 112 -7.78 -5.88 9.57
C TYR A 112 -9.16 -5.42 10.07
N GLY A 113 -10.12 -6.34 10.23
CA GLY A 113 -11.46 -6.06 10.75
C GLY A 113 -12.32 -5.21 9.82
N LEU A 114 -12.18 -5.41 8.50
CA LEU A 114 -13.03 -4.81 7.47
C LEU A 114 -14.20 -5.76 7.12
N PRO A 115 -15.38 -5.23 6.72
CA PRO A 115 -15.69 -3.82 6.48
C PRO A 115 -15.83 -2.98 7.76
N ASP A 116 -15.16 -1.84 7.80
CA ASP A 116 -15.20 -0.89 8.91
C ASP A 116 -16.39 0.08 8.70
N PRO A 117 -17.25 0.29 9.72
CA PRO A 117 -18.40 1.18 9.61
C PRO A 117 -18.03 2.61 9.16
N CYS A 118 -16.79 3.06 9.39
CA CYS A 118 -16.34 4.39 8.95
C CYS A 118 -16.33 4.57 7.43
N PHE A 119 -16.23 3.50 6.63
CA PHE A 119 -16.14 3.59 5.16
C PHE A 119 -17.44 3.23 4.42
N GLY A 120 -18.51 2.88 5.14
CA GLY A 120 -19.81 2.52 4.57
C GLY A 120 -19.91 1.07 4.08
N GLU A 121 -21.15 0.57 3.97
CA GLU A 121 -21.44 -0.87 3.73
C GLU A 121 -21.28 -1.30 2.27
N THR A 122 -21.54 -0.42 1.30
CA THR A 122 -21.50 -0.76 -0.14
C THR A 122 -20.26 -0.18 -0.80
N GLN A 123 -19.22 -1.00 -0.94
CA GLN A 123 -17.94 -0.59 -1.53
C GLN A 123 -17.59 -1.36 -2.81
N THR A 124 -17.04 -0.65 -3.80
CA THR A 124 -16.42 -1.31 -4.96
C THR A 124 -15.05 -1.89 -4.59
N ARG A 125 -14.54 -2.86 -5.36
CA ARG A 125 -13.23 -3.50 -5.09
C ARG A 125 -12.10 -2.49 -4.89
N THR A 126 -12.11 -1.41 -5.67
CA THR A 126 -11.12 -0.33 -5.57
C THR A 126 -11.26 0.46 -4.27
N GLN A 127 -12.50 0.68 -3.80
CA GLN A 127 -12.77 1.33 -2.52
C GLN A 127 -12.35 0.43 -1.35
N ARG A 128 -12.62 -0.88 -1.43
CA ARG A 128 -12.16 -1.89 -0.47
C ARG A 128 -10.65 -1.88 -0.29
N ILE A 129 -9.89 -1.90 -1.39
CA ILE A 129 -8.42 -1.81 -1.35
C ILE A 129 -7.96 -0.49 -0.69
N ARG A 130 -8.59 0.65 -1.01
CA ARG A 130 -8.26 1.94 -0.37
C ARG A 130 -8.55 1.93 1.14
N ALA A 131 -9.66 1.33 1.56
CA ALA A 131 -10.01 1.17 2.98
C ALA A 131 -9.01 0.27 3.71
N LEU A 132 -8.65 -0.87 3.12
CA LEU A 132 -7.59 -1.75 3.64
C LEU A 132 -6.27 -1.02 3.80
N LEU A 133 -5.83 -0.31 2.77
CA LEU A 133 -4.58 0.41 2.83
C LEU A 133 -4.60 1.54 3.88
N ALA A 134 -5.73 2.25 4.04
CA ALA A 134 -5.91 3.24 5.09
C ALA A 134 -5.85 2.58 6.49
N LYS A 135 -6.45 1.40 6.66
CA LYS A 135 -6.41 0.64 7.92
C LYS A 135 -5.00 0.16 8.26
N VAL A 136 -4.27 -0.38 7.28
CA VAL A 136 -2.86 -0.76 7.42
C VAL A 136 -2.02 0.44 7.87
N ARG A 137 -2.19 1.61 7.24
CA ARG A 137 -1.51 2.85 7.64
C ARG A 137 -1.91 3.33 9.03
N SER A 138 -3.13 3.04 9.47
CA SER A 138 -3.62 3.47 10.77
C SER A 138 -2.99 2.75 11.97
N THR A 139 -2.33 1.60 11.73
CA THR A 139 -1.70 0.80 12.80
C THR A 139 -0.49 1.47 13.46
N GLY A 140 0.14 2.44 12.80
CA GLY A 140 1.42 3.05 13.22
C GLY A 140 1.37 4.56 13.43
N ILE A 141 0.23 5.12 13.85
CA ILE A 141 0.07 6.57 14.01
C ILE A 141 0.47 6.98 15.43
N ILE A 142 1.45 7.87 15.53
CA ILE A 142 1.94 8.37 16.82
C ILE A 142 1.94 9.90 16.84
N THR A 143 2.31 10.54 15.73
CA THR A 143 2.57 11.97 15.66
C THR A 143 1.47 12.74 14.94
N LYS A 144 1.42 14.06 15.16
CA LYS A 144 0.59 14.99 14.37
C LYS A 144 0.79 14.78 12.86
N GLY A 145 2.04 14.59 12.42
CA GLY A 145 2.37 14.36 11.02
C GLY A 145 1.74 13.09 10.45
N ASP A 146 1.62 12.04 11.26
CA ASP A 146 1.00 10.78 10.86
C ASP A 146 -0.51 10.95 10.61
N PHE A 147 -1.20 11.72 11.47
CA PHE A 147 -2.61 12.05 11.27
C PHE A 147 -2.83 12.89 10.00
N VAL A 148 -1.96 13.88 9.75
CA VAL A 148 -2.02 14.68 8.51
C VAL A 148 -1.82 13.79 7.29
N GLY A 149 -0.83 12.91 7.33
CA GLY A 149 -0.52 11.98 6.26
C GLY A 149 -1.64 10.97 5.97
N LEU A 150 -2.24 10.44 7.03
CA LEU A 150 -3.40 9.56 6.96
C LEU A 150 -4.60 10.27 6.32
N ALA A 151 -4.93 11.49 6.77
CA ALA A 151 -6.01 12.28 6.18
C ALA A 151 -5.76 12.55 4.69
N ALA A 152 -4.52 12.86 4.31
CA ALA A 152 -4.15 13.03 2.90
C ALA A 152 -4.35 11.74 2.09
N SER A 153 -4.06 10.56 2.67
CA SER A 153 -4.26 9.27 1.99
C SER A 153 -5.71 8.92 1.66
N ILE A 154 -6.65 9.44 2.44
CA ILE A 154 -8.10 9.32 2.20
C ILE A 154 -8.67 10.53 1.43
N GLY A 155 -7.83 11.50 1.09
CA GLY A 155 -8.15 12.62 0.20
C GLY A 155 -8.46 13.95 0.88
N TYR A 156 -8.25 14.09 2.19
CA TYR A 156 -8.46 15.34 2.91
C TYR A 156 -7.16 16.09 3.12
N THR A 157 -7.21 17.41 2.95
CA THR A 157 -6.12 18.29 3.41
C THR A 157 -6.53 18.85 4.76
N ILE A 158 -5.69 18.62 5.77
CA ILE A 158 -5.97 19.05 7.15
C ILE A 158 -4.78 19.77 7.76
N GLU A 159 -5.08 20.64 8.71
CA GLU A 159 -4.13 21.21 9.66
C GLU A 159 -4.57 20.82 11.07
N ILE A 160 -3.62 20.44 11.92
CA ILE A 160 -3.90 20.07 13.31
C ILE A 160 -3.32 21.12 14.25
N THR A 161 -4.12 21.63 15.17
CA THR A 161 -3.68 22.61 16.17
C THR A 161 -3.88 22.03 17.56
N GLU A 162 -2.82 21.97 18.33
CA GLU A 162 -2.81 21.56 19.74
C GLU A 162 -2.70 22.82 20.60
N PRO A 163 -3.81 23.35 21.13
CA PRO A 163 -3.78 24.56 21.94
C PRO A 163 -2.98 24.34 23.24
N LEU A 164 -2.04 25.25 23.48
CA LEU A 164 -1.36 25.35 24.77
C LEU A 164 -2.29 26.04 25.78
N VAL A 165 -2.24 25.64 27.04
CA VAL A 165 -2.96 26.38 28.09
C VAL A 165 -2.30 27.72 28.35
N PHE A 166 -3.12 28.71 28.68
CA PHE A 166 -2.61 29.96 29.21
C PHE A 166 -2.09 29.75 30.64
N VAL A 167 -0.81 30.07 30.88
CA VAL A 167 -0.22 30.09 32.22
C VAL A 167 0.28 31.50 32.54
N THR A 168 -0.26 32.08 33.61
CA THR A 168 0.16 33.40 34.09
C THR A 168 1.65 33.40 34.39
N GLY A 169 2.39 34.35 33.80
CA GLY A 169 3.84 34.46 33.94
C GLY A 169 4.67 33.73 32.87
N PHE A 170 4.06 32.84 32.07
CA PHE A 170 4.71 32.20 30.92
C PHE A 170 4.06 32.57 29.58
N SER A 171 2.73 32.66 29.55
CA SER A 171 1.95 32.95 28.34
C SER A 171 1.78 34.45 28.09
N ARG A 172 1.77 34.84 26.82
CA ARG A 172 1.50 36.22 26.39
C ARG A 172 0.03 36.40 26.02
N LEU A 173 -0.57 37.51 26.45
CA LEU A 173 -1.91 37.93 26.04
C LEU A 173 -1.95 38.19 24.52
N GLY A 174 -2.97 37.64 23.85
CA GLY A 174 -3.17 37.76 22.40
C GLY A 174 -2.70 36.56 21.57
N GLU A 175 -1.98 35.61 22.18
CA GLU A 175 -1.64 34.33 21.54
C GLU A 175 -2.80 33.31 21.67
N PRO A 176 -2.92 32.33 20.75
CA PRO A 176 -4.02 31.36 20.71
C PRO A 176 -3.87 30.29 21.78
N HIS A 177 -3.88 30.71 23.04
CA HIS A 177 -3.89 29.82 24.20
C HIS A 177 -5.32 29.41 24.54
N GLY A 178 -5.51 28.13 24.84
CA GLY A 178 -6.74 27.64 25.43
C GLY A 178 -6.90 28.12 26.87
N THR A 179 -8.14 28.45 27.25
CA THR A 179 -8.49 28.80 28.62
C THR A 179 -8.89 27.55 29.41
N GLY A 180 -8.26 27.36 30.57
CA GLY A 180 -8.55 26.26 31.48
C GLY A 180 -7.72 25.00 31.23
N HIS A 181 -7.51 24.22 32.29
CA HIS A 181 -6.64 23.02 32.28
C HIS A 181 -7.06 21.97 31.25
N ALA A 182 -8.35 21.94 30.89
CA ALA A 182 -8.87 20.96 29.94
C ALA A 182 -8.31 21.14 28.52
N ALA A 183 -7.80 22.33 28.15
CA ALA A 183 -7.32 22.61 26.80
C ALA A 183 -6.18 21.68 26.34
N HIS A 184 -5.36 21.18 27.26
CA HIS A 184 -4.30 20.19 26.98
C HIS A 184 -4.81 18.88 26.38
N PHE A 185 -6.08 18.55 26.59
CA PHE A 185 -6.67 17.30 26.11
C PHE A 185 -7.40 17.49 24.77
N PHE A 186 -7.51 18.71 24.26
CA PHE A 186 -8.17 18.96 22.99
C PHE A 186 -7.15 19.24 21.89
N TRP A 187 -7.48 18.80 20.69
CA TRP A 187 -6.78 19.19 19.49
C TRP A 187 -7.82 19.45 18.39
N ARG A 188 -7.56 20.48 17.61
CA ARG A 188 -8.43 20.92 16.54
C ARG A 188 -7.90 20.40 15.22
N VAL A 189 -8.77 19.81 14.42
CA VAL A 189 -8.50 19.42 13.04
C VAL A 189 -9.23 20.40 12.15
N HIS A 190 -8.48 21.29 11.52
CA HIS A 190 -8.99 22.22 10.53
C HIS A 190 -8.94 21.56 9.15
N VAL A 191 -10.10 21.35 8.52
CA VAL A 191 -10.24 20.63 7.25
C VAL A 191 -10.37 21.65 6.13
N THR A 192 -9.27 21.91 5.42
CA THR A 192 -9.22 22.93 4.34
C THR A 192 -9.67 22.38 2.99
N GLY A 193 -9.46 21.09 2.73
CA GLY A 193 -9.79 20.43 1.47
C GLY A 193 -10.83 19.33 1.63
N ARG A 194 -11.80 19.26 0.71
CA ARG A 194 -12.76 18.15 0.63
C ARG A 194 -12.15 16.98 -0.14
N ALA A 195 -12.37 15.76 0.35
CA ALA A 195 -12.07 14.57 -0.42
C ALA A 195 -12.95 14.51 -1.67
N THR A 196 -12.32 14.61 -2.84
CA THR A 196 -12.97 14.36 -4.12
C THR A 196 -12.45 13.05 -4.68
N LYS A 197 -13.34 12.08 -4.89
CA LYS A 197 -13.00 10.84 -5.60
C LYS A 197 -13.36 11.01 -7.07
N ARG A 198 -12.34 10.99 -7.93
CA ARG A 198 -12.52 11.05 -9.38
C ARG A 198 -12.48 9.65 -9.97
N PHE A 199 -13.20 9.45 -11.06
CA PHE A 199 -13.11 8.23 -11.85
C PHE A 199 -11.71 8.07 -12.45
N GLU A 200 -11.13 6.90 -12.28
CA GLU A 200 -9.81 6.59 -12.83
C GLU A 200 -9.90 5.44 -13.84
N THR A 201 -9.29 5.64 -15.01
CA THR A 201 -9.20 4.62 -16.07
C THR A 201 -7.98 3.72 -15.87
N GLY A 202 -8.15 2.41 -16.11
CA GLY A 202 -7.05 1.43 -16.07
C GLY A 202 -7.42 0.12 -15.37
N ARG A 203 -6.52 -0.87 -15.46
CA ARG A 203 -6.71 -2.19 -14.85
C ARG A 203 -6.81 -2.05 -13.32
N GLY A 204 -7.88 -2.60 -12.74
CA GLY A 204 -8.10 -2.58 -11.29
C GLY A 204 -8.51 -1.22 -10.70
N LYS A 205 -8.99 -0.28 -11.54
CA LYS A 205 -9.44 1.05 -11.12
C LYS A 205 -10.97 1.18 -11.16
N SER A 206 -11.51 2.33 -11.58
CA SER A 206 -12.96 2.57 -11.66
C SER A 206 -13.57 1.82 -12.86
N ARG A 207 -14.80 1.33 -12.70
CA ARG A 207 -15.57 0.61 -13.72
C ARG A 207 -16.69 1.48 -14.27
N THR A 208 -16.69 1.65 -15.58
CA THR A 208 -17.71 2.42 -16.30
C THR A 208 -19.10 1.83 -16.06
N GLY A 209 -20.09 2.69 -15.76
CA GLY A 209 -21.48 2.28 -15.49
C GLY A 209 -21.74 1.75 -14.08
N ILE A 210 -20.71 1.64 -13.23
CA ILE A 210 -20.84 1.24 -11.82
C ILE A 210 -20.34 2.38 -10.91
N ASP A 211 -19.12 2.86 -11.13
CA ASP A 211 -18.52 3.91 -10.30
C ASP A 211 -18.93 5.31 -10.79
N SER A 212 -19.16 6.24 -9.85
CA SER A 212 -19.44 7.65 -10.16
C SER A 212 -18.23 8.34 -10.81
N LEU A 213 -18.49 9.31 -11.69
CA LEU A 213 -17.47 10.14 -12.31
C LEU A 213 -16.76 11.07 -11.30
N LEU A 214 -17.53 11.55 -10.32
CA LEU A 214 -17.09 12.39 -9.22
C LEU A 214 -17.95 12.10 -8.00
N ASP A 215 -17.32 11.87 -6.86
CA ASP A 215 -17.98 11.75 -5.56
C ASP A 215 -17.38 12.76 -4.58
N ILE A 216 -18.26 13.49 -3.90
CA ILE A 216 -17.95 14.54 -2.92
C ILE A 216 -18.77 14.22 -1.67
N SER A 217 -18.15 13.54 -0.71
CA SER A 217 -18.79 13.15 0.54
C SER A 217 -18.54 14.17 1.65
N ARG A 218 -19.38 14.14 2.68
CA ARG A 218 -19.05 14.76 3.98
C ARG A 218 -17.88 13.98 4.60
N ALA A 219 -17.10 14.63 5.46
CA ALA A 219 -15.94 14.05 6.14
C ALA A 219 -16.30 13.08 7.28
N THR A 220 -17.37 12.30 7.12
CA THR A 220 -17.84 11.33 8.13
C THR A 220 -16.85 10.18 8.31
N ASP A 221 -16.16 9.79 7.23
CA ASP A 221 -15.09 8.80 7.23
C ASP A 221 -13.89 9.29 8.05
N LEU A 222 -13.43 10.52 7.80
CA LEU A 222 -12.34 11.15 8.55
C LEU A 222 -12.70 11.32 10.03
N GLU A 223 -13.89 11.80 10.35
CA GLU A 223 -14.35 11.97 11.73
C GLU A 223 -14.38 10.64 12.49
N CYS A 224 -14.95 9.60 11.89
CA CYS A 224 -15.07 8.28 12.49
C CYS A 224 -13.68 7.69 12.76
N LEU A 225 -12.78 7.78 11.78
CA LEU A 225 -11.43 7.25 11.86
C LEU A 225 -10.59 7.98 12.93
N PHE A 226 -10.62 9.30 12.96
CA PHE A 226 -9.89 10.09 13.96
C PHE A 226 -10.44 9.89 15.37
N ARG A 227 -11.76 9.74 15.54
CA ARG A 227 -12.36 9.42 16.84
C ARG A 227 -11.95 8.04 17.35
N GLY A 228 -11.73 7.08 16.46
CA GLY A 228 -11.23 5.75 16.80
C GLY A 228 -9.72 5.72 17.12
N LEU A 229 -8.92 6.53 16.43
CA LEU A 229 -7.45 6.51 16.53
C LEU A 229 -6.86 7.49 17.54
N LYS A 230 -7.62 8.51 17.95
CA LYS A 230 -7.14 9.50 18.94
C LYS A 230 -6.67 8.78 20.22
N PRO A 231 -5.64 9.29 20.91
CA PRO A 231 -5.33 8.83 22.25
C PRO A 231 -6.56 8.93 23.17
N GLY A 232 -6.79 7.91 24.01
CA GLY A 232 -8.01 7.78 24.80
C GLY A 232 -8.33 9.00 25.67
N TRP A 233 -7.30 9.65 26.21
CA TRP A 233 -7.41 10.84 27.07
C TRP A 233 -7.63 12.16 26.30
N THR A 234 -7.58 12.15 24.97
CA THR A 234 -7.76 13.36 24.15
C THR A 234 -9.16 13.45 23.54
N ARG A 235 -9.55 14.64 23.07
CA ARG A 235 -10.79 14.90 22.34
C ARG A 235 -10.49 15.71 21.08
N VAL A 236 -10.96 15.21 19.93
CA VAL A 236 -10.77 15.88 18.63
C VAL A 236 -11.96 16.80 18.36
N ILE A 237 -11.68 18.02 17.91
CA ILE A 237 -12.69 18.97 17.42
C ILE A 237 -12.43 19.22 15.94
N PHE A 238 -13.43 18.97 15.09
CA PHE A 238 -13.33 19.23 13.66
C PHE A 238 -13.84 20.62 13.34
N ASP A 239 -13.05 21.37 12.58
CA ASP A 239 -13.33 22.73 12.14
C ASP A 239 -13.35 22.74 10.61
N TYR A 240 -14.47 23.18 10.04
CA TYR A 240 -14.75 23.23 8.60
C TYR A 240 -14.91 24.67 8.09
N SER A 241 -14.55 25.66 8.91
CA SER A 241 -14.62 27.09 8.55
C SER A 241 -13.64 27.49 7.47
#